data_AF-D6PD51-F1
#
_entry.id   AF-D6PD51-F1
#
_cell.length_a   1.000
_cell.length_b   1.000
_cell.length_c   1.000
_cell.angle_alpha   90.00
_cell.angle_beta   90.00
_cell.angle_gamma   90.00
#
_symmetry.space_group_name_H-M   'P 1'
#
loop_
_entity.id
_entity.type
_entity.pdbx_description
1 polymer ?
#
loop_
_entity_poly.entity_id
_entity_poly.type
_entity_poly.pdbx_seq_one_letter_code
_entity_poly.pdbx_strand_id
1 'polypeptide(L)'
;MITTVLDFGTSSTIDLNLLETALKKDKTYKAILVTHVDTSTSVKNEIAPIRALLNEINHDALLLVDCIASLACDEFHMDDWGADVMVAACQRV
;
A
#
# COMPACT_ATOMS: atom_id res chain seq x y z
N MET A 1 -10.34 -4.46 16.56
CA MET A 1 -9.43 -4.44 15.40
C MET A 1 -8.25 -3.58 15.82
N ILE A 2 -7.04 -4.14 15.91
CA ILE A 2 -5.83 -3.38 16.27
C ILE A 2 -5.16 -3.01 14.95
N THR A 3 -4.86 -1.73 14.76
CA THR A 3 -4.12 -1.24 13.60
C THR A 3 -2.67 -0.97 14.01
N THR A 4 -1.72 -1.51 13.27
CA THR A 4 -0.30 -1.16 13.40
C THR A 4 0.03 -0.15 12.31
N VAL A 5 0.62 0.99 12.69
CA VAL A 5 1.11 2.00 11.74
C VAL A 5 2.62 1.79 11.58
N LEU A 6 3.07 1.69 10.34
CA LEU A 6 4.49 1.69 10.01
C LEU A 6 4.89 3.12 9.64
N ASP A 7 5.71 3.73 10.50
CA ASP A 7 6.26 5.07 10.27
C ASP A 7 7.63 4.96 9.58
N PHE A 8 7.75 5.63 8.45
CA PHE A 8 8.97 5.75 7.65
C PHE A 8 9.23 7.21 7.23
N GLY A 9 8.69 8.18 7.97
CA GLY A 9 8.83 9.61 7.68
C GLY A 9 7.91 10.13 6.56
N THR A 10 8.09 11.40 6.19
CA THR A 10 7.22 12.13 5.26
C THR A 10 7.87 12.50 3.93
N SER A 11 9.11 12.06 3.70
CA SER A 11 9.93 12.43 2.55
C SER A 11 10.42 11.24 1.73
N SER A 12 9.87 10.05 2.00
CA SER A 12 10.25 8.79 1.37
C SER A 12 9.01 7.95 1.08
N THR A 13 9.14 7.07 0.09
CA THR A 13 8.16 6.02 -0.17
C THR A 13 8.20 4.95 0.92
N ILE A 14 7.24 4.03 0.89
CA ILE A 14 7.17 2.88 1.78
C ILE A 14 8.51 2.13 1.84
N ASP A 15 8.96 1.86 3.07
CA ASP A 15 10.11 1.00 3.33
C ASP A 15 9.66 -0.48 3.34
N LEU A 16 10.03 -1.21 2.28
CA LEU A 16 9.71 -2.63 2.15
C LEU A 16 10.42 -3.50 3.19
N ASN A 17 11.60 -3.12 3.69
CA ASN A 17 12.29 -3.88 4.74
C ASN A 17 11.56 -3.76 6.08
N LEU A 18 11.05 -2.55 6.38
CA LEU A 18 10.23 -2.31 7.56
C LEU A 18 8.92 -3.10 7.47
N LEU A 19 8.26 -3.06 6.31
CA LEU A 19 7.05 -3.83 6.04
C LEU A 19 7.30 -5.35 6.20
N GLU A 20 8.34 -5.88 5.59
CA GLU A 20 8.72 -7.29 5.69
C GLU A 20 8.96 -7.69 7.16
N THR A 21 9.72 -6.88 7.90
CA THR A 21 10.01 -7.12 9.32
C THR A 21 8.73 -7.18 10.14
N ALA A 22 7.79 -6.26 9.90
CA ALA A 22 6.50 -6.23 10.58
C ALA A 22 5.65 -7.48 10.28
N LEU A 23 5.56 -7.86 9.00
CA LEU A 23 4.77 -9.03 8.55
C LEU A 23 5.38 -10.36 8.99
N LYS A 24 6.71 -10.47 9.09
CA LYS A 24 7.38 -11.66 9.64
C LYS A 24 7.19 -11.79 11.14
N LYS A 25 7.09 -10.67 11.87
CA LYS A 25 6.88 -10.65 13.32
C LYS A 25 5.47 -11.11 13.71
N ASP A 26 4.47 -10.79 12.89
CA ASP A 26 3.08 -11.14 13.13
C ASP A 26 2.37 -11.51 11.82
N LYS A 27 2.05 -12.81 11.65
CA LYS A 27 1.34 -13.32 10.48
C LYS A 27 -0.18 -13.20 10.58
N THR A 28 -0.70 -12.56 11.63
CA THR A 28 -2.16 -12.45 11.85
C THR A 28 -2.79 -11.28 11.10
N TYR A 29 -1.99 -10.36 10.54
CA TYR A 29 -2.49 -9.27 9.71
C TYR A 29 -3.37 -9.79 8.58
N LYS A 30 -4.56 -9.24 8.45
CA LYS A 30 -5.52 -9.63 7.41
C LYS A 30 -5.54 -8.70 6.21
N ALA A 31 -5.02 -7.49 6.38
CA ALA A 31 -5.03 -6.46 5.36
C ALA A 31 -3.85 -5.51 5.58
N ILE A 32 -3.38 -4.95 4.48
CA ILE A 32 -2.46 -3.82 4.40
C ILE A 32 -3.21 -2.71 3.69
N LEU A 33 -3.22 -1.52 4.27
CA LEU A 33 -3.75 -0.32 3.64
C LEU A 33 -2.57 0.59 3.27
N VAL A 34 -2.48 0.97 2.00
CA VAL A 34 -1.43 1.82 1.45
C VAL A 34 -2.04 2.96 0.65
N THR A 35 -1.47 4.16 0.74
CA THR A 35 -1.81 5.28 -0.12
C THR A 35 -0.92 5.29 -1.37
N HIS A 36 -1.52 5.36 -2.57
CA HIS A 36 -0.78 5.46 -3.83
C HIS A 36 -0.08 6.82 -3.94
N VAL A 37 -0.80 7.93 -3.73
CA VAL A 37 -0.25 9.29 -3.68
C VAL A 37 -0.71 9.99 -2.42
N ASP A 38 0.23 10.42 -1.58
CA ASP A 38 -0.06 11.23 -0.40
C ASP A 38 -0.06 12.71 -0.76
N THR A 39 -1.24 13.34 -0.69
CA THR A 39 -1.40 14.77 -1.03
C THR A 39 -0.66 15.73 -0.11
N SER A 40 -0.34 15.33 1.12
CA SER A 40 0.33 16.20 2.08
C SER A 40 1.83 16.34 1.80
N THR A 41 2.43 15.30 1.20
CA THR A 41 3.87 15.20 0.94
C THR A 41 4.20 15.17 -0.55
N SER A 42 3.20 14.94 -1.41
CA SER A 42 3.34 14.65 -2.85
C SER A 42 4.15 13.37 -3.14
N VAL A 43 4.36 12.51 -2.14
CA VAL A 43 5.03 11.23 -2.33
C VAL A 43 4.10 10.26 -3.04
N LYS A 44 4.60 9.63 -4.12
CA LYS A 44 3.94 8.53 -4.82
C LYS A 44 4.61 7.21 -4.46
N ASN A 45 3.84 6.25 -3.96
CA ASN A 45 4.31 4.92 -3.60
C ASN A 45 4.17 3.93 -4.75
N GLU A 46 5.15 3.04 -4.89
CA GLU A 46 5.07 1.91 -5.83
C GLU A 46 4.26 0.77 -5.20
N ILE A 47 3.20 0.32 -5.87
CA ILE A 47 2.27 -0.68 -5.32
C ILE A 47 2.71 -2.12 -5.64
N ALA A 48 3.15 -2.38 -6.88
CA ALA A 48 3.52 -3.72 -7.32
C ALA A 48 4.60 -4.40 -6.42
N PRO A 49 5.63 -3.69 -5.91
CA PRO A 49 6.61 -4.29 -5.00
C PRO A 49 6.01 -4.81 -3.68
N ILE A 50 4.92 -4.21 -3.20
CA ILE A 50 4.23 -4.65 -1.98
C ILE A 50 3.62 -6.03 -2.19
N ARG A 51 2.93 -6.22 -3.33
CA ARG A 51 2.40 -7.55 -3.70
C ARG A 51 3.51 -8.56 -3.92
N ALA A 52 4.59 -8.18 -4.60
CA ALA A 52 5.74 -9.06 -4.79
C ALA A 52 6.31 -9.54 -3.44
N LEU A 53 6.46 -8.63 -2.48
CA LEU A 53 6.89 -8.96 -1.13
C LEU A 53 5.93 -9.94 -0.44
N LEU A 54 4.62 -9.66 -0.45
CA LEU A 54 3.61 -10.55 0.14
C LEU A 54 3.69 -11.98 -0.40
N ASN A 55 3.87 -12.11 -1.72
CA ASN A 55 4.03 -13.40 -2.37
C ASN A 55 5.34 -14.08 -1.96
N GLU A 56 6.45 -13.34 -1.90
CA GLU A 56 7.77 -13.85 -1.50
C GLU A 56 7.75 -14.42 -0.07
N ILE A 57 7.14 -13.70 0.88
CA ILE A 57 7.05 -14.16 2.27
C ILE A 57 5.85 -15.07 2.54
N ASN A 58 5.08 -15.41 1.49
CA ASN A 58 3.87 -16.24 1.54
C ASN A 58 2.87 -15.77 2.61
N HIS A 59 2.46 -14.50 2.51
CA HIS A 59 1.56 -13.84 3.47
C HIS A 59 0.20 -13.50 2.84
N ASP A 60 -0.88 -14.01 3.44
CA ASP A 60 -2.25 -13.94 2.91
C ASP A 60 -2.97 -12.60 3.20
N ALA A 61 -2.24 -11.50 3.40
CA ALA A 61 -2.88 -10.22 3.68
C ALA A 61 -3.48 -9.63 2.40
N LEU A 62 -4.69 -9.08 2.52
CA LEU A 62 -5.29 -8.30 1.44
C LEU A 62 -4.52 -7.00 1.22
N LEU A 63 -4.31 -6.60 -0.02
CA LEU A 63 -3.69 -5.34 -0.41
C LEU A 63 -4.77 -4.32 -0.77
N LEU A 64 -5.01 -3.37 0.14
CA LEU A 64 -5.96 -2.27 -0.04
C LEU A 64 -5.18 -1.01 -0.44
N VAL A 65 -5.56 -0.40 -1.56
CA VAL A 65 -4.88 0.79 -2.09
C VAL A 65 -5.82 1.98 -2.11
N ASP A 66 -5.43 3.05 -1.43
CA ASP A 66 -6.06 4.36 -1.51
C ASP A 66 -5.51 5.12 -2.72
N CYS A 67 -6.36 5.27 -3.73
CA CYS A 67 -6.11 5.98 -4.98
C CYS A 67 -6.92 7.30 -5.06
N ILE A 68 -7.42 7.84 -3.94
CA ILE A 68 -8.24 9.06 -3.92
C ILE A 68 -7.55 10.24 -4.60
N ALA A 69 -6.23 10.34 -4.47
CA ALA A 69 -5.43 11.45 -5.00
C ALA A 69 -4.65 11.12 -6.28
N SER A 70 -4.93 9.97 -6.91
CA SER A 70 -4.14 9.50 -8.06
C SER A 70 -4.97 8.88 -9.17
N LEU A 71 -6.18 8.38 -8.89
CA LEU A 71 -6.99 7.73 -9.91
C LEU A 71 -7.30 8.72 -11.05
N ALA A 72 -7.02 8.31 -12.29
CA ALA A 72 -7.08 9.11 -13.51
C ALA A 72 -5.98 10.18 -13.71
N CYS A 73 -5.02 10.28 -12.78
CA CYS A 73 -3.85 11.17 -12.88
C CYS A 73 -2.53 10.39 -13.05
N ASP A 74 -2.36 9.34 -12.25
CA ASP A 74 -1.24 8.42 -12.34
C ASP A 74 -1.69 7.06 -12.88
N GLU A 75 -0.73 6.34 -13.48
CA GLU A 75 -0.94 4.97 -13.90
C GLU A 75 -1.29 4.08 -12.69
N PHE A 76 -2.30 3.24 -12.85
CA PHE A 76 -2.71 2.29 -11.82
C PHE A 76 -3.33 1.05 -12.45
N HIS A 77 -2.68 -0.10 -12.25
CA HIS A 77 -3.14 -1.40 -12.77
C HIS A 77 -3.53 -2.32 -11.64
N MET A 78 -4.81 -2.31 -11.25
CA MET A 78 -5.32 -3.05 -10.10
C MET A 78 -4.96 -4.54 -10.17
N ASP A 79 -5.29 -5.20 -11.28
CA ASP A 79 -5.10 -6.64 -11.47
C ASP A 79 -3.61 -6.99 -11.57
N ASP A 80 -2.85 -6.26 -12.38
CA ASP A 80 -1.43 -6.54 -12.62
C ASP A 80 -0.57 -6.29 -11.37
N TRP A 81 -0.95 -5.31 -10.54
CA TRP A 81 -0.23 -5.00 -9.29
C TRP A 81 -0.77 -5.80 -8.10
N GLY A 82 -1.83 -6.58 -8.30
CA GLY A 82 -2.43 -7.45 -7.30
C GLY A 82 -3.05 -6.70 -6.12
N ALA A 83 -3.66 -5.54 -6.37
CA ALA A 83 -4.49 -4.86 -5.38
C ALA A 83 -5.84 -5.59 -5.25
N ASP A 84 -6.20 -5.99 -4.04
CA ASP A 84 -7.46 -6.69 -3.77
C ASP A 84 -8.64 -5.71 -3.70
N VAL A 85 -8.38 -4.50 -3.19
CA VAL A 85 -9.36 -3.41 -3.12
C VAL A 85 -8.66 -2.10 -3.47
N MET A 86 -9.29 -1.31 -4.32
CA MET A 86 -8.91 0.06 -4.61
C MET A 86 -10.03 1.00 -4.17
N VAL A 87 -9.67 2.11 -3.52
CA VAL A 87 -10.60 3.17 -3.12
C VAL A 87 -10.28 4.45 -3.89
N ALA A 88 -11.30 5.12 -4.40
CA ALA A 88 -11.20 6.42 -5.04
C ALA A 88 -12.38 7.33 -4.67
N ALA A 89 -12.27 8.63 -4.94
CA ALA A 89 -13.35 9.58 -4.66
C ALA A 89 -13.49 10.61 -5.77
N CYS A 90 -14.72 10.86 -6.24
CA CYS A 90 -14.99 11.76 -7.36
C CYS A 90 -14.65 13.25 -7.11
N GLN A 91 -14.53 13.65 -5.85
CA GLN A 91 -14.19 15.02 -5.45
C GLN A 91 -12.71 15.36 -5.59
N ARG A 92 -11.88 14.37 -5.94
CA ARG A 92 -10.44 14.48 -6.12
C ARG A 92 -10.11 13.86 -7.47
N VAL A 93 -9.39 14.61 -8.30
CA VAL A 93 -8.69 14.15 -9.50
C VAL A 93 -7.29 14.71 -9.37
#